data_AF-A0AAE4DEG9-F1
#
_entry.id   AF-A0AAE4DEG9-F1
#
_cell.length_a   1.000
_cell.length_b   1.000
_cell.length_c   1.000
_cell.angle_alpha   90.00
_cell.angle_beta   90.00
_cell.angle_gamma   90.00
#
_symmetry.space_group_name_H-M   'P 1'
#
loop_
_entity.id
_entity.type
_entity.pdbx_description
1 polymer ?
#
loop_
_entity_poly.entity_id
_entity_poly.type
_entity_poly.pdbx_seq_one_letter_code
_entity_poly.pdbx_strand_id
1 'polypeptide(L)'
;MENHNSEIETLITETNSITIHKLIARKHIRFSNSPVEAVIKIMKRYLRITAIHSTTKESLEKHLMKAIEDYNYNRPHNSLDGLTPYEAYTNPIQKRPKEYQNTNTARTKRIKEN
;
A
#
# COMPACT_ATOMS: atom_id res chain seq x y z
N MET A 1 -16.47 14.28 14.05
CA MET A 1 -16.73 14.77 12.69
C MET A 1 -16.55 13.62 11.72
N GLU A 2 -17.63 13.22 11.08
CA GLU A 2 -17.61 12.25 9.98
C GLU A 2 -17.13 12.97 8.71
N ASN A 3 -16.16 12.41 7.98
CA ASN A 3 -15.67 12.98 6.73
C ASN A 3 -16.72 12.71 5.63
N HIS A 4 -17.72 13.60 5.54
CA HIS A 4 -18.76 13.55 4.52
C HIS A 4 -18.36 14.46 3.35
N ASN A 5 -17.70 13.90 2.34
CA ASN A 5 -17.39 14.61 1.10
C ASN A 5 -18.57 14.46 0.12
N SER A 6 -19.23 15.58 -0.20
CA SER A 6 -20.34 15.68 -1.15
C SER A 6 -19.92 15.40 -2.60
N GLU A 7 -18.66 15.66 -2.97
CA GLU A 7 -18.15 15.42 -4.33
C GLU A 7 -18.15 13.93 -4.69
N ILE A 8 -17.94 13.06 -3.69
CA ILE A 8 -17.98 11.60 -3.89
C ILE A 8 -19.41 11.12 -4.18
N GLU A 9 -20.42 11.73 -3.56
CA GLU A 9 -21.82 11.41 -3.88
C GLU A 9 -22.14 11.80 -5.32
N THR A 10 -21.72 13.00 -5.74
CA THR A 10 -21.87 13.45 -7.13
C THR A 10 -21.21 12.48 -8.11
N LEU A 11 -19.96 12.08 -7.85
CA LEU A 11 -19.24 11.12 -8.69
C LEU A 11 -19.97 9.77 -8.82
N ILE A 12 -20.48 9.23 -7.71
CA ILE A 12 -21.23 7.97 -7.69
C ILE A 12 -22.51 8.11 -8.50
N THR A 13 -23.20 9.24 -8.37
CA THR A 13 -24.47 9.50 -9.07
C THR A 13 -24.28 9.69 -10.57
N GLU A 14 -23.16 10.30 -10.99
CA GLU A 14 -22.82 10.51 -12.41
C GLU A 14 -22.22 9.27 -13.08
N THR A 15 -21.64 8.34 -12.30
CA THR A 15 -21.09 7.08 -12.82
C THR A 15 -22.19 6.07 -13.11
N ASN A 16 -22.78 6.14 -14.31
CA ASN A 16 -23.90 5.28 -14.71
C ASN A 16 -23.50 3.89 -15.24
N SER A 17 -22.21 3.65 -15.51
CA SER A 17 -21.74 2.41 -16.15
C SER A 17 -21.36 1.29 -15.17
N ILE A 18 -21.11 1.62 -13.90
CA ILE A 18 -20.64 0.69 -12.88
C ILE A 18 -21.24 1.08 -11.53
N THR A 19 -21.81 0.12 -10.79
CA THR A 19 -22.30 0.36 -9.43
C THR A 19 -21.13 0.53 -8.46
N ILE A 20 -21.00 1.72 -7.88
CA ILE A 20 -20.00 2.03 -6.83
C ILE A 20 -20.71 2.07 -5.48
N HIS A 21 -20.25 1.25 -4.52
CA HIS A 21 -20.78 1.24 -3.15
C HIS A 21 -19.88 2.04 -2.19
N LYS A 22 -20.43 3.11 -1.60
CA LYS A 22 -19.72 3.91 -0.60
C LYS A 22 -19.71 3.23 0.77
N LEU A 23 -18.57 2.66 1.16
CA LEU A 23 -18.36 2.06 2.48
C LEU A 23 -17.68 3.05 3.43
N ILE A 24 -18.16 3.15 4.67
CA ILE A 24 -17.72 4.13 5.68
C ILE A 24 -17.10 3.38 6.85
N ALA A 25 -15.89 3.80 7.24
CA ALA A 25 -15.18 3.27 8.39
C ALA A 25 -16.02 3.38 9.67
N ARG A 26 -15.97 2.38 10.55
CA ARG A 26 -16.71 2.28 11.83
C ARG A 26 -18.24 2.23 11.73
N LYS A 27 -18.83 2.56 10.59
CA LYS A 27 -20.25 2.34 10.28
C LYS A 27 -20.46 1.03 9.53
N HIS A 28 -19.77 0.86 8.40
CA HIS A 28 -19.87 -0.31 7.53
C HIS A 28 -18.74 -1.32 7.78
N ILE A 29 -17.54 -0.88 8.21
CA ILE A 29 -16.36 -1.76 8.40
C ILE A 29 -15.57 -1.35 9.66
N ARG A 30 -15.24 -2.31 10.53
CA ARG A 30 -14.62 -2.05 11.85
C ARG A 30 -13.19 -1.48 11.77
N PHE A 31 -12.37 -1.96 10.82
CA PHE A 31 -10.96 -1.58 10.66
C PHE A 31 -10.59 -1.31 9.19
N SER A 32 -11.31 -0.43 8.49
CA SER A 32 -11.05 -0.15 7.07
C SER A 32 -9.82 0.72 6.81
N ASN A 33 -9.38 1.52 7.78
CA ASN A 33 -8.36 2.55 7.54
C ASN A 33 -6.93 2.05 7.76
N SER A 34 -6.74 0.93 8.46
CA SER A 34 -5.41 0.44 8.80
C SER A 34 -4.53 0.11 7.59
N PRO A 35 -5.03 -0.42 6.45
CA PRO A 35 -4.19 -0.62 5.27
C PRO A 35 -3.70 0.71 4.67
N VAL A 36 -4.57 1.71 4.60
CA VAL A 36 -4.23 3.05 4.09
C VAL A 36 -3.22 3.74 5.01
N GLU A 37 -3.42 3.66 6.33
CA GLU A 37 -2.48 4.20 7.32
C GLU A 37 -1.09 3.55 7.21
N ALA A 38 -1.03 2.24 6.97
CA ALA A 38 0.23 1.53 6.76
C ALA A 38 0.97 2.04 5.52
N VAL A 39 0.26 2.21 4.39
CA VAL A 39 0.85 2.77 3.16
C VAL A 39 1.34 4.20 3.39
N ILE A 40 0.54 5.06 4.02
CA ILE A 40 0.94 6.45 4.35
C ILE A 40 2.21 6.46 5.21
N LYS A 41 2.30 5.57 6.20
CA LYS A 41 3.50 5.45 7.06
C LYS A 41 4.73 5.07 6.25
N ILE A 42 4.59 4.17 5.28
CA ILE A 42 5.68 3.79 4.36
C ILE A 42 6.08 4.98 3.50
N MET A 43 5.13 5.70 2.88
CA MET A 43 5.41 6.88 2.07
C MET A 43 6.15 7.96 2.86
N LYS A 44 5.70 8.25 4.09
CA LYS A 44 6.39 9.20 4.98
C LYS A 44 7.83 8.77 5.29
N ARG A 45 8.10 7.46 5.39
CA ARG A 45 9.47 6.95 5.59
C ARG A 45 10.36 7.19 4.38
N TYR A 46 9.85 6.99 3.16
CA TYR A 46 10.57 7.35 1.92
C TYR A 46 10.91 8.84 1.91
N LEU A 47 9.89 9.68 2.12
CA LEU A 47 10.05 11.13 2.06
C LEU A 47 10.99 11.67 3.15
N ARG A 48 11.00 11.06 4.34
CA ARG A 48 11.97 11.42 5.38
C ARG A 48 13.42 11.26 4.93
N ILE A 49 13.71 10.32 4.03
CA ILE A 49 15.07 10.06 3.54
C ILE A 49 15.34 10.90 2.29
N THR A 50 14.40 10.95 1.35
CA THR A 50 14.64 11.52 0.02
C THR A 50 14.27 12.99 -0.09
N ALA A 51 13.35 13.48 0.73
CA ALA A 51 12.75 14.81 0.62
C ALA A 51 13.02 15.70 1.84
N ILE A 52 13.95 15.34 2.73
CA ILE A 52 14.18 16.04 4.01
C ILE A 52 14.54 17.54 3.85
N HIS A 53 15.14 17.90 2.72
CA HIS A 53 15.49 19.28 2.38
C HIS A 53 14.50 19.92 1.38
N SER A 54 13.37 19.29 1.10
CA SER A 54 12.36 19.87 0.23
C SER A 54 11.65 21.01 0.94
N THR A 55 11.81 22.21 0.41
CA THR A 55 11.17 23.44 0.95
C THR A 55 9.97 23.89 0.13
N THR A 56 9.75 23.29 -1.05
CA THR A 56 8.64 23.62 -1.96
C THR A 56 7.71 22.44 -2.16
N LYS A 57 6.45 22.74 -2.52
CA LYS A 57 5.43 21.75 -2.84
C LYS A 57 5.85 20.90 -4.04
N GLU A 58 6.36 21.53 -5.10
CA GLU A 58 6.74 20.87 -6.35
C GLU A 58 7.90 19.89 -6.12
N SER A 59 8.86 20.27 -5.27
CA SER A 59 9.95 19.37 -4.89
C SER A 59 9.43 18.18 -4.09
N LEU A 60 8.51 18.40 -3.15
CA LEU A 60 7.90 17.32 -2.38
C LEU A 60 7.10 16.36 -3.27
N GLU A 61 6.30 16.89 -4.20
CA GLU A 61 5.52 16.11 -5.16
C GLU A 61 6.45 15.26 -6.05
N LYS A 62 7.56 15.83 -6.53
CA LYS A 62 8.56 15.08 -7.30
C LYS A 62 9.15 13.90 -6.52
N HIS A 63 9.48 14.10 -5.24
CA HIS A 63 9.98 13.00 -4.41
C HIS A 63 8.89 11.97 -4.09
N LEU A 64 7.64 12.41 -3.90
CA LEU A 64 6.52 11.51 -3.68
C LEU A 64 6.25 10.64 -4.90
N MET A 65 6.26 11.20 -6.11
CA MET A 65 6.08 10.43 -7.34
C MET A 65 7.15 9.34 -7.50
N LYS A 66 8.41 9.67 -7.23
CA LYS A 66 9.51 8.69 -7.21
C LYS A 66 9.31 7.60 -6.16
N ALA A 67 8.84 7.97 -4.96
CA ALA A 67 8.59 7.01 -3.89
C ALA A 67 7.43 6.06 -4.24
N ILE A 68 6.38 6.56 -4.89
CA ILE A 68 5.25 5.76 -5.37
C ILE A 68 5.71 4.78 -6.45
N GLU A 69 6.52 5.24 -7.40
CA GLU A 69 7.08 4.39 -8.45
C GLU A 69 7.96 3.28 -7.85
N ASP A 70 8.90 3.62 -6.97
CA ASP A 70 9.77 2.64 -6.32
C ASP A 70 8.97 1.61 -5.51
N TYR A 71 7.99 2.08 -4.73
CA TYR A 71 7.13 1.22 -3.94
C TYR A 71 6.32 0.25 -4.79
N ASN A 72 5.69 0.72 -5.86
CA ASN A 72 4.79 -0.10 -6.67
C ASN A 72 5.51 -1.08 -7.59
N TYR A 73 6.67 -0.71 -8.14
CA TYR A 73 7.28 -1.45 -9.25
C TYR A 73 8.64 -2.07 -8.94
N ASN A 74 9.38 -1.55 -7.95
CA ASN A 74 10.77 -1.99 -7.71
C ASN A 74 10.94 -2.74 -6.38
N ARG A 75 10.02 -2.56 -5.42
CA ARG A 75 10.16 -3.06 -4.05
C ARG A 75 9.32 -4.31 -3.84
N PRO A 76 9.94 -5.50 -3.74
CA PRO A 76 9.22 -6.70 -3.35
C PRO A 76 8.82 -6.65 -1.86
N HIS A 77 7.62 -7.13 -1.56
CA HIS A 77 7.07 -7.16 -0.21
C HIS A 77 6.93 -8.59 0.31
N ASN A 78 7.47 -8.86 1.50
CA ASN A 78 7.33 -10.17 2.14
C ASN A 78 5.87 -10.57 2.40
N SER A 79 5.01 -9.59 2.70
CA SER A 79 3.57 -9.79 2.88
C SER A 79 2.83 -10.07 1.57
N LEU A 80 3.46 -9.76 0.44
CA LEU A 80 3.00 -10.07 -0.91
C LEU A 80 3.84 -11.18 -1.52
N ASP A 81 4.37 -12.08 -0.69
CA ASP A 81 5.09 -13.25 -1.17
C ASP A 81 6.33 -12.95 -2.04
N GLY A 82 6.98 -11.81 -1.77
CA GLY A 82 8.15 -11.36 -2.50
C GLY A 82 7.82 -10.68 -3.84
N LEU A 83 6.54 -10.46 -4.14
CA LEU A 83 6.09 -9.67 -5.28
C LEU A 83 6.09 -8.18 -4.93
N THR A 84 6.24 -7.36 -5.97
CA THR A 84 5.93 -5.93 -5.90
C THR A 84 4.41 -5.72 -5.80
N PRO A 85 3.94 -4.57 -5.30
CA PRO A 85 2.52 -4.26 -5.26
C PRO A 85 1.85 -4.33 -6.63
N TYR A 86 2.55 -3.89 -7.69
CA TYR A 86 2.02 -3.97 -9.04
C TYR A 86 1.87 -5.41 -9.54
N GLU A 87 2.86 -6.26 -9.31
CA GLU A 87 2.78 -7.69 -9.66
C GLU A 87 1.67 -8.39 -8.88
N ALA A 88 1.55 -8.12 -7.58
CA ALA A 88 0.50 -8.70 -6.75
C ALA A 88 -0.92 -8.26 -7.20
N TYR A 89 -1.04 -7.02 -7.66
CA TYR A 89 -2.30 -6.48 -8.19
C TYR A 89 -2.68 -7.08 -9.55
N THR A 90 -1.71 -7.24 -10.45
CA THR A 90 -1.95 -7.71 -11.83
C THR A 90 -1.98 -9.23 -11.96
N ASN A 91 -1.26 -9.96 -11.11
CA ASN A 91 -1.10 -11.42 -11.16
C ASN A 91 -1.37 -12.08 -9.80
N PRO A 92 -2.64 -12.06 -9.31
CA PRO A 92 -2.99 -12.49 -7.95
C PRO A 92 -2.77 -13.99 -7.64
N ILE A 93 -2.40 -14.80 -8.64
CA ILE A 93 -2.25 -16.25 -8.53
C ILE A 93 -0.78 -16.68 -8.37
N GLN A 94 0.19 -15.77 -8.56
CA GLN A 94 1.61 -16.12 -8.44
C GLN A 94 1.98 -16.35 -6.96
N LYS A 95 2.28 -17.60 -6.61
CA LYS A 95 2.88 -17.98 -5.33
C LYS A 95 4.39 -17.69 -5.35
N ARG A 96 4.97 -17.44 -4.17
CA ARG A 96 6.42 -17.25 -3.93
C ARG A 96 7.30 -18.08 -4.88
N PRO A 97 8.31 -17.46 -5.52
CA PRO A 97 9.44 -18.21 -6.10
C PRO A 97 10.05 -19.11 -5.03
N LYS A 98 10.37 -20.37 -5.39
CA LYS A 98 10.85 -21.42 -4.45
C LYS A 98 12.06 -20.98 -3.61
N GLU A 99 12.86 -20.05 -4.12
CA GLU A 99 14.06 -19.48 -3.48
C GLU A 99 13.77 -18.82 -2.12
N TYR A 100 12.58 -18.25 -1.91
CA TYR A 100 12.20 -17.60 -0.64
C TYR A 100 11.63 -18.55 0.41
N GLN A 101 11.38 -19.83 0.08
CA GLN A 101 10.95 -20.84 1.06
C GLN A 101 12.05 -21.17 2.09
N ASN A 102 13.31 -20.92 1.73
CA ASN A 102 14.49 -21.14 2.59
C ASN A 102 14.55 -20.21 3.82
N THR A 103 13.79 -19.11 3.84
CA THR A 103 13.75 -18.19 5.00
C THR A 103 12.93 -18.76 6.17
N ASN A 104 11.90 -19.55 5.88
CA ASN A 104 11.09 -20.20 6.89
C ASN A 104 11.87 -21.33 7.56
N THR A 105 12.59 -22.16 6.80
CA THR A 105 13.45 -23.20 7.35
C THR A 105 14.56 -22.62 8.23
N ALA A 106 15.18 -21.51 7.85
CA ALA A 106 16.17 -20.80 8.66
C ALA A 106 15.58 -20.25 9.97
N ARG A 107 14.35 -19.72 9.94
CA ARG A 107 13.65 -19.26 11.16
C ARG A 107 13.29 -20.44 12.07
N THR A 108 12.79 -21.54 11.52
CA THR A 108 12.46 -22.76 12.27
C THR A 108 13.71 -23.39 12.89
N LYS A 109 14.85 -23.35 12.19
CA LYS A 109 16.16 -23.78 12.74
C LYS A 109 16.56 -22.98 13.97
N ARG A 110 16.47 -21.65 13.90
CA ARG A 110 16.79 -20.76 15.04
C ARG A 110 15.90 -20.97 16.26
N ILE A 111 14.65 -21.41 16.06
CA ILE A 111 13.72 -21.70 17.16
C ILE A 111 14.00 -23.08 17.77
N LYS A 112 14.56 -24.03 17.01
CA LYS A 112 14.97 -25.36 17.51
C LYS A 112 16.33 -25.39 18.19
N GLU A 113 17.20 -24.44 17.87
CA GLU A 113 18.57 -24.32 18.42
C GLU A 113 18.62 -23.46 19.71
N ASN A 114 17.48 -22.92 20.16
CA ASN A 114 17.28 -22.32 21.50
C ASN A 114 16.27 -23.14 22.29
#